data_AF-A0A820ETU6-F1
#
_entry.id   AF-A0A820ETU6-F1
#
_cell.length_a   1.000
_cell.length_b   1.000
_cell.length_c   1.000
_cell.angle_alpha   90.00
_cell.angle_beta   90.00
_cell.angle_gamma   90.00
#
_symmetry.space_group_name_H-M   'P 1'
#
loop_
_entity.id
_entity.type
_entity.pdbx_description
1 polymer ?
#
loop_
_entity_poly.entity_id
_entity_poly.type
_entity_poly.pdbx_seq_one_letter_code
_entity_poly.pdbx_strand_id
1 'polypeptide(L)'
;NRLDQIFISYVTNSSQYTSQYQYGFDPFTLEFYQNGTTMIYTTSDVCEEKAILWGAQKFIDSRYIHTILLEDLRPSTTYFYQVGNNDHG
;
A
#
# COMPACT_ATOMS: atom_id res chain seq x y z
N ASN A 1 1.58 1.56 22.55
CA ASN A 1 0.40 1.10 21.81
C ASN A 1 -0.32 2.35 21.32
N ARG A 2 -0.23 2.67 20.02
CA ARG A 2 -0.85 3.86 19.43
C ARG A 2 -2.19 3.44 18.80
N LEU A 3 -3.28 4.07 19.23
CA LEU A 3 -4.66 3.77 18.77
C LEU A 3 -5.11 4.73 17.66
N ASP A 4 -4.24 5.65 17.29
CA ASP A 4 -4.42 6.74 16.32
C ASP A 4 -3.65 6.46 15.02
N GLN A 5 -3.42 5.19 14.71
CA GLN A 5 -2.65 4.74 13.57
C GLN A 5 -3.36 3.64 12.78
N ILE A 6 -3.27 3.70 11.45
CA ILE A 6 -3.79 2.68 10.54
C ILE A 6 -2.79 2.43 9.42
N PHE A 7 -2.59 1.15 9.07
CA PHE A 7 -1.87 0.77 7.86
C PHE A 7 -2.84 0.60 6.68
N ILE A 8 -2.49 1.18 5.54
CA ILE A 8 -3.20 0.97 4.27
C ILE A 8 -2.24 0.30 3.31
N SER A 9 -2.64 -0.84 2.75
CA SER A 9 -1.84 -1.60 1.79
C SER A 9 -2.62 -1.88 0.51
N TYR A 10 -1.98 -1.68 -0.65
CA TYR A 10 -2.54 -2.03 -1.96
C TYR A 10 -1.44 -2.54 -2.90
N VAL A 11 -1.84 -3.22 -3.98
CA VAL A 11 -0.91 -3.84 -4.94
C VAL A 11 -1.09 -3.21 -6.31
N THR A 12 0.03 -2.96 -7.00
CA THR A 12 0.04 -2.49 -8.40
C THR A 12 1.03 -3.29 -9.23
N ASN A 13 1.03 -3.07 -10.54
CA ASN A 13 2.01 -3.63 -11.47
C ASN A 13 3.23 -2.72 -11.71
N SER A 14 3.36 -1.58 -11.01
CA SER A 14 4.47 -0.63 -11.21
C SER A 14 4.98 -0.04 -9.90
N SER A 15 6.29 0.18 -9.82
CA SER A 15 6.99 0.95 -8.77
C SER A 15 7.63 2.23 -9.29
N GLN A 16 7.41 2.59 -10.55
CA GLN A 16 8.05 3.77 -11.15
C GLN A 16 7.68 5.08 -10.43
N TYR A 17 6.60 5.07 -9.64
CA TYR A 17 6.10 6.25 -8.96
C TYR A 17 6.01 6.01 -7.47
N THR A 18 6.31 7.06 -6.70
CA THR A 18 6.03 7.07 -5.26
C THR A 18 4.52 6.92 -5.08
N SER A 19 4.11 5.92 -4.31
CA SER A 19 2.71 5.74 -3.93
C SER A 19 2.24 6.97 -3.17
N GLN A 20 1.34 7.73 -3.78
CA GLN A 20 0.72 8.91 -3.19
C GLN A 20 -0.61 8.52 -2.59
N TYR A 21 -0.87 9.08 -1.42
CA TYR A 21 -2.10 8.85 -0.70
C TYR A 21 -2.65 10.16 -0.23
N GLN A 22 -3.91 10.38 -0.55
CA GLN A 22 -4.63 11.56 -0.16
C GLN A 22 -5.80 11.13 0.71
N TYR A 23 -6.02 11.85 1.80
CA TYR A 23 -7.11 11.56 2.72
C TYR A 23 -7.68 12.84 3.33
N GLY A 24 -8.89 12.75 3.88
CA GLY A 24 -9.60 13.92 4.38
C GLY A 24 -10.93 13.57 5.03
N PHE A 25 -11.62 14.60 5.51
CA PHE A 25 -12.94 14.47 6.13
C PHE A 25 -14.09 14.62 5.12
N ASP A 26 -13.80 15.14 3.93
CA ASP A 26 -14.76 15.32 2.84
C ASP A 26 -14.31 14.49 1.62
N PRO A 27 -15.18 13.67 1.03
CA PRO A 27 -14.83 12.83 -0.13
C PRO A 27 -14.49 13.62 -1.40
N PHE A 28 -14.90 14.89 -1.50
CA PHE A 28 -14.64 15.76 -2.65
C PHE A 28 -13.37 16.61 -2.46
N THR A 29 -12.87 16.74 -1.23
CA THR A 29 -11.68 17.52 -0.92
C THR A 29 -10.78 16.78 0.08
N LEU A 30 -9.79 16.06 -0.44
CA LEU A 30 -8.80 15.34 0.34
C LEU A 30 -7.57 16.23 0.58
N GLU A 31 -7.49 16.84 1.76
CA GLU A 31 -6.52 17.89 2.07
C GLU A 31 -5.17 17.35 2.59
N PHE A 32 -5.15 16.12 3.10
CA PHE A 32 -3.96 15.53 3.69
C PHE A 32 -3.25 14.62 2.71
N TYR A 33 -1.92 14.64 2.73
CA TYR A 33 -1.06 13.87 1.84
C TYR A 33 -0.09 13.03 2.66
N GLN A 34 0.09 11.78 2.26
CA GLN A 34 1.06 10.87 2.85
C GLN A 34 1.76 10.05 1.77
N ASN A 35 3.08 9.86 1.94
CA ASN A 35 3.85 8.96 1.10
C ASN A 35 3.91 7.58 1.74
N GLY A 36 3.70 6.55 0.92
CA GLY A 36 3.93 5.17 1.31
C GLY A 36 5.32 4.66 0.94
N THR A 37 5.57 3.41 1.30
CA THR A 37 6.75 2.63 0.89
C THR A 37 6.32 1.49 0.00
N THR A 38 7.13 1.17 -1.01
CA THR A 38 6.91 0.02 -1.89
C THR A 38 7.83 -1.12 -1.50
N MET A 39 7.28 -2.32 -1.37
CA MET A 39 8.01 -3.56 -1.16
C MET A 39 7.64 -4.59 -2.23
N ILE A 40 8.56 -5.50 -2.48
CA ILE A 40 8.37 -6.70 -3.29
C ILE A 40 8.85 -7.89 -2.47
N TYR A 41 8.33 -9.09 -2.75
CA TYR A 41 9.00 -10.32 -2.33
C TYR A 41 9.37 -11.12 -3.55
N THR A 42 10.56 -11.71 -3.48
CA THR A 42 11.18 -12.54 -4.50
C THR A 42 11.26 -13.97 -4.01
N THR A 43 11.66 -14.89 -4.89
CA THR A 43 11.91 -16.28 -4.49
C THR A 43 12.98 -16.41 -3.42
N SER A 44 13.95 -15.47 -3.34
CA SER A 44 14.97 -15.47 -2.29
C SER A 44 14.44 -15.09 -0.92
N ASP A 45 13.25 -14.49 -0.83
CA ASP A 45 12.61 -14.13 0.43
C ASP A 45 11.77 -15.29 1.02
N VAL A 46 11.76 -16.45 0.34
CA VAL A 46 10.92 -17.60 0.68
C VAL A 46 11.79 -18.78 1.10
N CYS A 47 11.53 -19.30 2.30
CA CYS A 47 12.33 -20.39 2.88
C CYS A 47 12.00 -21.77 2.30
N GLU A 48 10.77 -21.96 1.80
CA GLU A 48 10.25 -23.26 1.38
C GLU A 48 10.48 -23.54 -0.11
N GLU A 49 11.19 -24.63 -0.41
CA GLU A 49 11.60 -25.01 -1.77
C GLU A 49 10.42 -25.17 -2.74
N LYS A 50 9.24 -25.54 -2.25
CA LYS A 50 8.03 -25.66 -3.09
C LYS A 50 7.48 -24.30 -3.53
N ALA A 51 7.72 -23.27 -2.74
CA ALA A 51 7.22 -21.91 -2.96
C ALA A 51 8.19 -21.05 -3.79
N ILE A 52 9.38 -21.53 -4.13
CA ILE A 52 10.32 -20.87 -5.06
C ILE A 52 10.22 -21.36 -6.52
N LEU A 53 9.47 -22.44 -6.77
CA LEU A 53 9.33 -23.00 -8.10
C LEU A 53 8.40 -22.11 -8.94
N TRP A 54 8.76 -21.74 -10.16
CA TRP A 54 7.87 -20.96 -11.04
C TRP A 54 6.82 -21.87 -11.71
N GLY A 55 5.57 -21.40 -11.86
CA GLY A 55 4.51 -22.09 -12.61
C GLY A 55 3.08 -21.84 -12.09
N ALA A 56 2.07 -22.30 -12.83
CA ALA A 56 0.68 -22.24 -12.38
C ALA A 56 0.52 -23.04 -11.07
N GLN A 57 -0.01 -22.40 -10.02
CA GLN A 57 -0.07 -22.89 -8.63
C GLN A 57 1.27 -22.93 -7.87
N LYS A 58 2.32 -22.26 -8.36
CA LYS A 58 3.62 -22.15 -7.68
C LYS A 58 3.98 -20.67 -7.45
N PHE A 59 5.26 -20.29 -7.39
CA PHE A 59 5.68 -18.89 -7.14
C PHE A 59 4.98 -17.93 -8.11
N ILE A 60 4.30 -16.95 -7.54
CA ILE A 60 3.66 -15.84 -8.24
C ILE A 60 4.36 -14.57 -7.77
N ASP A 61 4.83 -13.77 -8.73
CA ASP A 61 5.43 -12.48 -8.46
C ASP A 61 4.47 -11.60 -7.64
N SER A 62 4.96 -11.05 -6.52
CA SER A 62 4.18 -10.21 -5.61
C SER A 62 3.66 -8.93 -6.25
N ARG A 63 4.24 -8.58 -7.41
CA ARG A 63 4.26 -7.25 -7.98
C ARG A 63 4.76 -6.26 -6.93
N TYR A 64 4.23 -5.04 -6.94
CA TYR A 64 4.62 -3.97 -6.02
C TYR A 64 3.54 -3.74 -4.97
N ILE A 65 3.89 -4.05 -3.72
CA ILE A 65 3.04 -3.86 -2.54
C ILE A 65 3.37 -2.49 -1.97
N HIS A 66 2.39 -1.60 -1.95
CA HIS A 66 2.52 -0.26 -1.38
C HIS A 66 1.88 -0.25 0.00
N THR A 67 2.59 0.25 1.00
CA THR A 67 2.11 0.37 2.38
C THR A 67 2.32 1.78 2.89
N ILE A 68 1.29 2.34 3.53
CA ILE A 68 1.39 3.57 4.32
C ILE A 68 1.15 3.27 5.78
N LEU A 69 1.75 4.09 6.60
CA LEU A 69 1.27 4.41 7.93
C LEU A 69 0.56 5.77 7.92
N LEU A 70 -0.73 5.80 8.25
CA LEU A 70 -1.43 7.02 8.65
C LEU A 70 -1.32 7.16 10.17
N GLU A 71 -0.98 8.35 10.65
CA GLU A 71 -0.79 8.66 12.07
C GLU A 71 -1.67 9.83 12.51
N ASP A 72 -1.73 10.06 13.83
CA ASP A 72 -2.46 11.16 14.46
C ASP A 72 -3.97 11.20 14.08
N LEU A 73 -4.55 10.03 13.80
CA LEU A 73 -5.95 9.88 13.43
C LEU A 73 -6.86 10.12 14.64
N ARG A 74 -7.93 10.88 14.42
CA ARG A 74 -8.95 11.14 15.44
C ARG A 74 -9.81 9.88 15.64
N PRO A 75 -9.96 9.38 16.87
CA PRO A 75 -10.88 8.28 17.15
C PRO A 75 -12.32 8.62 16.72
N SER A 76 -13.10 7.59 16.39
CA SER A 76 -14.52 7.71 16.01
C SER A 76 -14.77 8.71 14.87
N THR A 77 -13.79 8.89 13.97
CA THR A 77 -13.87 9.84 12.86
C THR A 77 -13.79 9.11 11.53
N THR A 78 -14.68 9.46 10.61
CA THR A 78 -14.65 8.95 9.23
C THR A 78 -13.61 9.71 8.43
N TYR A 79 -12.73 8.97 7.77
CA TYR A 79 -11.78 9.49 6.81
C TYR A 79 -12.06 8.89 5.44
N PHE A 80 -12.10 9.74 4.42
CA PHE A 80 -12.10 9.36 3.02
C PHE A 80 -10.66 9.33 2.53
N TYR A 81 -10.35 8.41 1.62
CA TYR A 81 -9.00 8.27 1.09
C TYR A 81 -9.02 7.83 -0.37
N GLN A 82 -7.96 8.19 -1.09
CA GLN A 82 -7.63 7.65 -2.40
C GLN A 82 -6.16 7.25 -2.44
N VAL A 83 -5.86 6.25 -3.26
CA VAL A 83 -4.54 5.63 -3.36
C VAL A 83 -4.15 5.57 -4.83
N GLY A 84 -2.88 5.81 -5.15
CA GLY A 84 -2.40 5.73 -6.53
C GLY A 84 -1.33 6.77 -6.83
N ASN A 85 -1.33 7.27 -8.05
CA ASN A 85 -0.52 8.41 -8.47
C ASN A 85 -1.37 9.34 -9.35
N ASN A 86 -1.28 10.65 -9.12
CA ASN A 86 -1.94 11.66 -9.94
C ASN A 86 -1.49 11.65 -11.42
N ASP A 87 -0.36 11.00 -11.75
CA ASP A 87 0.09 10.87 -13.15
C ASP A 87 -0.76 9.88 -13.96
N HIS A 88 -1.49 8.96 -13.30
CA HIS A 88 -2.33 7.94 -13.95
C HIS A 88 -3.58 7.72 -13.07
N GLY A 89 -4.63 8.51 -13.34
CA GLY A 89 -5.82 8.69 -12.48
C GLY A 89 -6.82 7.53 -12.39
#